data_AF-A0A8H7RSM9-F1
#
_entry.id   AF-A0A8H7RSM9-F1
#
_cell.length_a   1.000
_cell.length_b   1.000
_cell.length_c   1.000
_cell.angle_alpha   90.00
_cell.angle_beta   90.00
_cell.angle_gamma   90.00
#
_symmetry.space_group_name_H-M   'P 1'
#
loop_
_entity.id
_entity.type
_entity.pdbx_description
1 polymer ?
#
loop_
_entity_poly.entity_id
_entity_poly.type
_entity_poly.pdbx_seq_one_letter_code
_entity_poly.pdbx_strand_id
1 'polypeptide(L)'
;MEEGLFYPSNKTDIFDGVSFNKHQERLFDSPLDISLSLFVDAFKPFKRTKISLTIVHLIILNLPREIRYLESNMIQVAILPCNPKKAALHHLLSPLIKELKQLESSGMHIVGSDGAEFTVKAHLLIASGDIVGVTDLCNHSGHSSIFGCRICPIETTCLLSPKGKGYGRYFLGPNLLPKNRKAKDFKDGDP
;
A
#
# COMPACT_ATOMS: atom_id res chain seq x y z
N MET A 1 -27.80 17.37 -15.43
CA MET A 1 -27.01 16.43 -16.24
C MET A 1 -25.70 17.12 -16.51
N GLU A 2 -24.76 17.01 -15.58
CA GLU A 2 -23.37 17.40 -15.83
C GLU A 2 -22.62 16.10 -16.12
N GLU A 3 -22.06 16.04 -17.32
CA GLU A 3 -21.20 14.95 -17.77
C GLU A 3 -19.96 14.90 -16.87
N GLY A 4 -19.89 13.87 -16.02
CA GLY A 4 -18.72 13.53 -15.24
C GLY A 4 -17.60 13.01 -16.14
N LEU A 5 -17.04 13.88 -16.97
CA LEU A 5 -15.84 13.60 -17.74
C LEU A 5 -14.70 13.33 -16.75
N PHE A 6 -14.12 12.14 -16.88
CA PHE A 6 -12.91 11.70 -16.21
C PHE A 6 -11.78 12.71 -16.46
N TYR A 7 -11.53 13.61 -15.51
CA TYR A 7 -10.52 14.64 -15.68
C TYR A 7 -9.12 14.03 -15.66
N PRO A 8 -8.28 14.26 -16.69
CA PRO A 8 -6.87 13.97 -16.60
C PRO A 8 -6.23 15.06 -15.74
N SER A 9 -6.41 14.99 -14.41
CA SER A 9 -5.55 15.75 -13.51
C SER A 9 -4.12 15.29 -13.77
N ASN A 10 -3.18 16.24 -13.92
CA ASN A 10 -1.78 15.93 -14.07
C ASN A 10 -1.36 15.16 -12.80
N LYS A 11 -1.24 13.83 -12.87
CA LYS A 11 -1.09 12.88 -11.75
C LYS A 11 0.25 12.96 -11.03
N THR A 12 0.83 14.15 -11.01
CA THR A 12 2.03 14.58 -10.30
C THR A 12 1.97 14.32 -8.80
N ASP A 13 0.76 14.16 -8.25
CA ASP A 13 0.52 13.90 -6.84
C ASP A 13 0.56 12.40 -6.48
N ILE A 14 0.45 11.52 -7.48
CA ILE A 14 0.68 10.08 -7.31
C ILE A 14 2.18 9.86 -7.46
N PHE A 15 2.81 9.24 -6.45
CA PHE A 15 4.27 9.04 -6.27
C PHE A 15 5.13 9.18 -7.54
N ASP A 16 4.79 8.43 -8.57
CA ASP A 16 5.28 8.64 -9.93
C ASP A 16 4.11 8.53 -10.92
N GLY A 17 3.64 9.69 -11.40
CA GLY A 17 2.54 9.79 -12.36
C GLY A 17 2.83 9.11 -13.70
N VAL A 18 4.09 9.04 -14.12
CA VAL A 18 4.48 8.36 -15.38
C VAL A 18 4.34 6.85 -15.22
N SER A 19 4.89 6.31 -14.12
CA SER A 19 4.72 4.90 -13.80
C SER A 19 3.25 4.54 -13.61
N PHE A 20 2.46 5.40 -12.96
CA PHE A 20 1.03 5.20 -12.78
C PHE A 20 0.28 5.12 -14.12
N ASN A 21 0.50 6.08 -15.02
CA ASN A 21 -0.13 6.08 -16.35
C ASN A 21 0.24 4.81 -17.14
N LYS A 22 1.52 4.42 -17.13
CA LYS A 22 1.97 3.18 -17.78
C LYS A 22 1.31 1.93 -17.21
N HIS A 23 1.04 1.90 -15.91
CA HIS A 23 0.32 0.79 -15.28
C HIS A 23 -1.15 0.77 -15.69
N GLN A 24 -1.80 1.93 -15.75
CA GLN A 24 -3.19 2.01 -16.21
C GLN A 24 -3.31 1.58 -17.68
N GLU A 25 -2.48 2.10 -18.57
CA GLU A 25 -2.48 1.73 -20.00
C GLU A 25 -2.29 0.22 -20.21
N ARG A 26 -1.55 -0.45 -19.31
CA ARG A 26 -1.27 -1.88 -19.40
C ARG A 26 -2.36 -2.75 -18.77
N LEU A 27 -3.01 -2.27 -17.72
CA LEU A 27 -3.90 -3.08 -16.88
C LEU A 27 -5.38 -2.85 -17.17
N PHE A 28 -5.75 -1.69 -17.71
CA PHE A 28 -7.13 -1.23 -17.80
C PHE A 28 -7.66 -1.59 -19.18
N ASP A 29 -8.77 -2.33 -19.19
CA ASP A 29 -9.46 -2.70 -20.43
C ASP A 29 -10.56 -1.68 -20.76
N SER A 30 -11.04 -0.94 -19.75
CA SER A 30 -12.14 0.00 -19.83
C SER A 30 -11.78 1.35 -19.21
N PRO A 31 -12.28 2.48 -19.76
CA PRO A 31 -12.15 3.78 -19.11
C PRO A 31 -12.90 3.87 -17.76
N LEU A 32 -13.81 2.92 -17.50
CA LEU A 32 -14.54 2.82 -16.24
C LEU A 32 -13.77 2.08 -15.14
N ASP A 33 -12.64 1.45 -15.48
CA ASP A 33 -11.85 0.68 -14.52
C ASP A 33 -11.29 1.57 -13.40
N ILE A 34 -11.23 0.99 -12.21
CA ILE A 34 -10.92 1.69 -10.96
C ILE A 34 -9.49 1.38 -10.54
N SER A 35 -8.72 2.43 -10.27
CA SER A 35 -7.40 2.37 -9.64
C SER A 35 -7.55 2.52 -8.12
N LEU A 36 -7.06 1.54 -7.37
CA LEU A 36 -7.12 1.54 -5.91
C LEU A 36 -5.71 1.67 -5.31
N SER A 37 -5.64 2.40 -4.19
CA SER A 37 -4.52 2.35 -3.24
C SER A 37 -4.99 1.81 -1.91
N LEU A 38 -4.30 0.81 -1.38
CA LEU A 38 -4.48 0.33 -0.02
C LEU A 38 -3.61 1.15 0.92
N PHE A 39 -4.18 1.64 2.02
CA PHE A 39 -3.46 2.38 3.05
C PHE A 39 -3.69 1.72 4.41
N VAL A 40 -2.62 1.52 5.17
CA VAL A 40 -2.67 1.01 6.54
C VAL A 40 -2.06 2.01 7.53
N ASP A 41 -2.74 2.20 8.65
CA ASP A 41 -2.24 3.03 9.75
C ASP A 41 -2.55 2.40 11.11
N ALA A 42 -1.55 2.33 11.98
CA ALA A 42 -1.68 1.73 13.29
C ALA A 42 -1.81 2.80 14.38
N PHE A 43 -2.85 2.67 15.21
CA PHE A 43 -3.11 3.61 16.29
C PHE A 43 -3.43 2.91 17.61
N LYS A 44 -3.26 3.64 18.71
CA LYS A 44 -3.59 3.17 20.06
C LYS A 44 -4.77 3.95 20.62
N PRO A 45 -5.98 3.36 20.64
CA PRO A 45 -7.17 4.06 21.14
C PRO A 45 -7.10 4.33 22.65
N PHE A 46 -6.40 3.49 23.42
CA PHE A 46 -6.39 3.57 24.88
C PHE A 46 -4.99 3.78 25.46
N LYS A 47 -4.88 4.73 26.38
CA LYS A 47 -3.65 4.97 27.16
C LYS A 47 -3.32 3.75 28.04
N ARG A 48 -2.03 3.41 28.15
CA ARG A 48 -1.49 2.32 29.01
C ARG A 48 -1.95 0.90 28.67
N THR A 49 -2.60 0.68 27.52
CA THR A 49 -2.90 -0.68 27.04
C THR A 49 -1.83 -1.16 26.05
N LYS A 50 -1.73 -2.49 25.88
CA LYS A 50 -0.94 -3.11 24.79
C LYS A 50 -1.76 -3.29 23.51
N ILE A 51 -3.00 -2.82 23.48
CA ILE A 51 -3.90 -2.96 22.34
C ILE A 51 -3.50 -1.92 21.29
N SER A 52 -3.16 -2.39 20.11
CA SER A 52 -3.00 -1.58 18.91
C SER A 52 -4.08 -1.97 17.93
N LEU A 53 -4.68 -0.99 17.27
CA LEU A 53 -5.58 -1.21 16.15
C LEU A 53 -4.90 -0.75 14.88
N THR A 54 -5.24 -1.37 13.75
CA THR A 54 -4.79 -0.97 12.43
C THR A 54 -6.00 -0.67 11.58
N ILE A 55 -6.09 0.55 11.06
CA ILE A 55 -7.11 0.93 10.09
C ILE A 55 -6.62 0.55 8.70
N VAL A 56 -7.53 0.02 7.88
CA VAL A 56 -7.29 -0.34 6.49
C VAL A 56 -8.24 0.46 5.62
N HIS A 57 -7.70 1.34 4.79
CA HIS A 57 -8.44 2.15 3.83
C HIS A 57 -8.13 1.75 2.39
N LEU A 58 -9.12 1.85 1.52
CA LEU A 58 -8.96 1.89 0.08
C LEU A 58 -9.25 3.31 -0.41
N ILE A 59 -8.37 3.79 -1.29
CA ILE A 59 -8.45 5.12 -1.89
C ILE A 59 -8.64 4.95 -3.39
N ILE A 60 -9.65 5.61 -3.95
CA ILE A 60 -9.91 5.62 -5.40
C ILE A 60 -8.99 6.67 -6.05
N LEU A 61 -7.98 6.20 -6.77
CA LEU A 61 -6.97 7.07 -7.41
C LEU A 61 -7.50 7.78 -8.67
N ASN A 62 -8.64 7.36 -9.20
CA ASN A 62 -9.31 8.03 -10.32
C ASN A 62 -9.90 9.39 -9.91
N LEU A 63 -10.13 9.61 -8.61
CA LEU A 63 -10.66 10.89 -8.12
C LEU A 63 -9.58 11.99 -8.18
N PRO A 64 -9.99 13.24 -8.49
CA PRO A 64 -9.13 14.41 -8.35
C PRO A 64 -8.53 14.53 -6.95
N ARG A 65 -7.29 14.99 -6.87
CA ARG A 65 -6.53 15.11 -5.62
C ARG A 65 -7.30 15.86 -4.54
N GLU A 66 -8.00 16.91 -4.93
CA GLU A 66 -8.71 17.86 -4.07
C GLU A 66 -9.81 17.18 -3.26
N ILE A 67 -10.41 16.13 -3.82
CA ILE A 67 -11.53 15.41 -3.20
C ILE A 67 -11.16 14.00 -2.75
N ARG A 68 -10.06 13.44 -3.25
CA ARG A 68 -9.67 12.03 -3.05
C ARG A 68 -9.55 11.62 -1.58
N TYR A 69 -9.00 12.50 -0.74
CA TYR A 69 -8.71 12.22 0.67
C TYR A 69 -9.77 12.80 1.63
N LEU A 70 -10.91 13.25 1.10
CA LEU A 70 -12.06 13.58 1.94
C LEU A 70 -12.60 12.29 2.57
N GLU A 71 -13.05 12.38 3.82
CA GLU A 71 -13.59 11.24 4.57
C GLU A 71 -14.71 10.52 3.81
N SER A 72 -15.55 11.26 3.08
CA SER A 72 -16.62 10.71 2.25
C SER A 72 -16.15 9.86 1.06
N ASN A 73 -14.88 10.03 0.64
CA ASN A 73 -14.31 9.38 -0.55
C ASN A 73 -13.25 8.33 -0.21
N MET A 74 -12.88 8.19 1.07
CA MET A 74 -12.03 7.09 1.54
C MET A 74 -12.88 5.91 1.98
N ILE A 75 -12.61 4.74 1.42
CA ILE A 75 -13.34 3.52 1.78
C ILE A 75 -12.64 2.88 2.97
N GLN A 76 -13.19 2.98 4.17
CA GLN A 76 -12.70 2.24 5.33
C GLN A 76 -13.15 0.78 5.23
N VAL A 77 -12.22 -0.12 4.97
CA VAL A 77 -12.52 -1.55 4.78
C VAL A 77 -12.55 -2.29 6.12
N ALA A 78 -11.59 -1.99 7.01
CA ALA A 78 -11.48 -2.70 8.27
C ALA A 78 -10.78 -1.88 9.36
N ILE A 79 -11.13 -2.19 10.60
CA ILE A 79 -10.34 -1.85 11.79
C ILE A 79 -9.94 -3.17 12.45
N LEU A 80 -8.66 -3.47 12.40
CA LEU A 80 -8.12 -4.77 12.79
C LEU A 80 -7.42 -4.67 14.15
N PRO A 81 -7.67 -5.61 15.09
CA PRO A 81 -6.86 -5.70 16.30
C PRO A 81 -5.50 -6.29 15.95
N CYS A 82 -4.47 -5.45 15.86
CA CYS A 82 -3.12 -5.90 15.59
C CYS A 82 -2.37 -6.06 16.93
N ASN A 83 -2.08 -7.31 17.31
CA ASN A 83 -1.14 -7.55 18.40
C ASN A 83 0.26 -7.63 17.80
N PRO A 84 1.18 -6.68 18.10
CA PRO A 84 2.52 -6.64 17.52
C PRO A 84 3.37 -7.89 17.81
N LYS A 85 2.90 -8.80 18.67
CA LYS A 85 3.61 -10.04 19.03
C LYS A 85 3.01 -11.33 18.43
N LYS A 86 1.81 -11.30 17.83
CA LYS A 86 1.04 -12.56 17.59
C LYS A 86 0.25 -12.64 16.29
N ALA A 87 -0.15 -11.53 15.68
CA ALA A 87 -0.94 -11.56 14.45
C ALA A 87 -0.14 -10.89 13.35
N ALA A 88 0.24 -11.66 12.34
CA ALA A 88 0.82 -11.10 11.14
C ALA A 88 -0.32 -10.46 10.33
N LEU A 89 -0.23 -9.15 10.12
CA LEU A 89 -1.25 -8.33 9.42
C LEU A 89 -1.73 -8.99 8.12
N HIS A 90 -0.83 -9.69 7.41
CA HIS A 90 -1.14 -10.41 6.17
C HIS A 90 -2.27 -11.45 6.33
N HIS A 91 -2.38 -12.16 7.46
CA HIS A 91 -3.45 -13.15 7.66
C HIS A 91 -4.81 -12.47 7.74
N LEU A 92 -4.87 -11.32 8.42
CA LEU A 92 -6.10 -10.53 8.55
C LEU A 92 -6.49 -9.86 7.23
N LEU A 93 -5.51 -9.51 6.39
CA LEU A 93 -5.73 -8.94 5.06
C LEU A 93 -6.02 -10.00 3.98
N SER A 94 -5.75 -11.28 4.22
CA SER A 94 -5.90 -12.35 3.23
C SER A 94 -7.29 -12.38 2.55
N PRO A 95 -8.42 -12.25 3.28
CA PRO A 95 -9.75 -12.16 2.66
C PRO A 95 -9.89 -10.96 1.73
N LEU A 96 -9.45 -9.78 2.17
CA LEU A 96 -9.48 -8.56 1.38
C LEU A 96 -8.66 -8.70 0.09
N ILE A 97 -7.45 -9.25 0.18
CA ILE A 97 -6.60 -9.47 -1.00
C ILE A 97 -7.25 -10.47 -1.97
N LYS A 98 -7.96 -11.47 -1.48
CA LYS A 98 -8.69 -12.42 -2.33
C LYS A 98 -9.83 -11.73 -3.08
N GLU A 99 -10.61 -10.89 -2.41
CA GLU A 99 -11.69 -10.12 -3.03
C GLU A 99 -11.16 -9.10 -4.04
N LEU A 100 -10.08 -8.38 -3.72
CA LEU A 100 -9.44 -7.45 -4.65
C LEU A 100 -8.95 -8.16 -5.92
N LYS A 101 -8.39 -9.37 -5.81
CA LYS A 101 -8.01 -10.18 -6.97
C LYS A 101 -9.20 -10.62 -7.81
N GLN A 102 -10.34 -10.90 -7.17
CA GLN A 102 -11.58 -11.22 -7.89
C GLN A 102 -12.12 -9.99 -8.65
N LEU A 103 -12.08 -8.81 -8.03
CA LEU A 103 -12.43 -7.54 -8.69
C LEU A 103 -11.48 -7.20 -9.84
N GLU A 104 -10.21 -7.54 -9.73
CA GLU A 104 -9.23 -7.37 -10.81
C GLU A 104 -9.49 -8.34 -11.97
N SER A 105 -9.78 -9.62 -11.69
CA SER A 105 -9.94 -10.64 -12.73
C SER A 105 -11.32 -10.63 -13.39
N SER A 106 -12.36 -10.63 -12.58
CA SER A 106 -13.74 -10.84 -13.00
C SER A 106 -14.50 -9.53 -13.13
N GLY A 107 -14.06 -8.49 -12.42
CA GLY A 107 -14.77 -7.23 -12.32
C GLY A 107 -16.08 -7.33 -11.55
N MET A 108 -16.78 -6.20 -11.52
CA MET A 108 -18.10 -6.03 -10.94
C MET A 108 -19.07 -5.67 -12.06
N HIS A 109 -20.12 -6.47 -12.21
CA HIS A 109 -21.18 -6.19 -13.16
C HIS A 109 -22.11 -5.12 -12.58
N ILE A 110 -22.33 -4.06 -13.35
CA ILE A 110 -23.16 -2.92 -12.98
C ILE A 110 -24.21 -2.72 -14.06
N VAL A 111 -25.45 -2.50 -13.62
CA VAL A 111 -26.56 -2.08 -14.46
C VAL A 111 -26.81 -0.59 -14.20
N GLY A 112 -26.57 0.23 -15.21
CA GLY A 112 -26.81 1.67 -15.19
C GLY A 112 -28.30 1.99 -15.05
N SER A 113 -28.59 3.22 -14.63
CA SER A 113 -29.97 3.71 -14.50
C SER A 113 -30.73 3.78 -15.83
N ASP A 114 -29.99 3.84 -16.93
CA ASP A 114 -30.47 3.78 -18.31
C ASP A 114 -30.63 2.34 -18.85
N GLY A 115 -30.34 1.33 -18.02
CA GLY A 115 -30.34 -0.08 -18.40
C GLY A 115 -29.07 -0.53 -19.12
N ALA A 116 -28.06 0.35 -19.27
CA ALA A 116 -26.79 -0.04 -19.85
C ALA A 116 -26.04 -0.98 -18.91
N GLU A 117 -25.55 -2.10 -19.43
CA GLU A 117 -24.79 -3.08 -18.67
C GLU A 117 -23.30 -2.92 -18.95
N PHE A 118 -22.50 -2.88 -17.89
CA PHE A 118 -21.06 -2.82 -18.02
C PHE A 118 -20.38 -3.56 -16.87
N THR A 119 -19.18 -4.07 -17.14
CA THR A 119 -18.33 -4.71 -16.14
C THR A 119 -17.16 -3.78 -15.85
N VAL A 120 -16.97 -3.44 -14.57
CA VAL A 120 -15.89 -2.57 -14.09
C VAL A 120 -14.88 -3.40 -13.32
N LYS A 121 -13.60 -3.32 -13.69
CA LYS A 121 -12.53 -3.95 -12.93
C LYS A 121 -11.93 -2.97 -11.93
N ALA A 122 -11.43 -3.49 -10.82
CA ALA A 122 -10.70 -2.69 -9.84
C ALA A 122 -9.28 -3.25 -9.66
N HIS A 123 -8.29 -2.38 -9.87
CA HIS A 123 -6.87 -2.73 -9.85
C HIS A 123 -6.20 -2.09 -8.64
N LEU A 124 -5.64 -2.91 -7.74
CA LEU A 124 -4.81 -2.43 -6.64
C LEU A 124 -3.41 -2.07 -7.17
N LEU A 125 -3.09 -0.79 -7.26
CA LEU A 125 -1.83 -0.32 -7.82
C LEU A 125 -0.77 -0.07 -6.76
N ILE A 126 -1.19 0.34 -5.57
CA ILE A 126 -0.29 0.76 -4.48
C ILE A 126 -0.81 0.19 -3.17
N ALA A 127 0.10 -0.32 -2.34
CA ALA A 127 -0.15 -0.57 -0.93
C ALA A 127 0.86 0.26 -0.11
N SER A 128 0.36 1.10 0.78
CA SER A 128 1.16 2.10 1.50
C SER A 128 0.71 2.26 2.95
N GLY A 129 1.42 3.09 3.69
CA GLY A 129 1.25 3.32 5.12
C GLY A 129 2.45 4.09 5.67
N ASP A 130 2.50 4.23 6.99
CA ASP A 130 3.70 4.70 7.67
C ASP A 130 4.84 3.67 7.56
N ILE A 131 6.04 4.02 8.03
CA ILE A 131 7.19 3.12 7.95
C ILE A 131 6.87 1.79 8.64
N VAL A 132 6.19 1.78 9.79
CA VAL A 132 5.90 0.52 10.48
C VAL A 132 4.84 -0.30 9.72
N GLY A 133 3.76 0.34 9.27
CA GLY A 133 2.69 -0.31 8.53
C GLY A 133 3.13 -0.92 7.20
N VAL A 134 3.95 -0.22 6.42
CA VAL A 134 4.52 -0.80 5.17
C VAL A 134 5.47 -1.95 5.49
N THR A 135 6.23 -1.86 6.58
CA THR A 135 7.08 -2.96 7.03
C THR A 135 6.24 -4.21 7.37
N ASP A 136 5.10 -4.04 8.05
CA ASP A 136 4.17 -5.13 8.37
C ASP A 136 3.49 -5.70 7.11
N LEU A 137 3.10 -4.84 6.15
CA LEU A 137 2.56 -5.27 4.85
C LEU A 137 3.55 -6.09 4.04
N CYS A 138 4.82 -5.73 4.08
CA CYS A 138 5.90 -6.38 3.34
C CYS A 138 6.52 -7.57 4.06
N ASN A 139 6.03 -7.95 5.26
CA ASN A 139 6.65 -8.94 6.13
C ASN A 139 8.16 -8.70 6.34
N HIS A 140 8.54 -7.42 6.49
CA HIS A 140 9.93 -6.97 6.59
C HIS A 140 10.32 -6.80 8.06
N SER A 141 11.59 -6.98 8.42
CA SER A 141 12.05 -6.87 9.82
C SER A 141 12.24 -5.42 10.32
N GLY A 142 11.73 -4.44 9.58
CA GLY A 142 11.89 -3.01 9.85
C GLY A 142 13.25 -2.40 9.54
N HIS A 143 13.38 -1.10 9.80
CA HIS A 143 14.55 -0.28 9.46
C HIS A 143 15.79 -0.55 10.33
N SER A 144 15.61 -1.26 11.45
CA SER A 144 16.68 -1.62 12.38
C SER A 144 17.25 -3.02 12.16
N SER A 145 16.79 -3.74 11.12
CA SER A 145 17.29 -5.07 10.78
C SER A 145 18.64 -5.01 10.06
N ILE A 146 19.31 -6.17 9.98
CA ILE A 146 20.56 -6.30 9.20
C ILE A 146 20.28 -5.91 7.75
N PHE A 147 19.15 -6.33 7.20
CA PHE A 147 18.69 -5.97 5.85
C PHE A 147 17.60 -4.88 5.91
N GLY A 148 17.91 -3.73 6.50
CA GLY A 148 16.92 -2.68 6.79
C GLY A 148 16.26 -2.03 5.56
N CYS A 149 16.81 -2.23 4.36
CA CYS A 149 16.29 -1.66 3.12
C CYS A 149 15.22 -2.55 2.49
N ARG A 150 14.07 -1.96 2.13
CA ARG A 150 12.95 -2.64 1.47
C ARG A 150 13.16 -2.84 -0.02
N ILE A 151 14.09 -2.11 -0.63
CA ILE A 151 14.33 -2.16 -2.08
C ILE A 151 15.40 -3.20 -2.39
N CYS A 152 16.44 -3.30 -1.54
CA CYS A 152 17.60 -4.15 -1.78
C CYS A 152 18.04 -4.89 -0.50
N PRO A 153 18.65 -6.08 -0.62
CA PRO A 153 19.14 -6.85 0.51
C PRO A 153 20.58 -6.44 0.88
N ILE A 154 20.83 -5.14 1.02
CA ILE A 154 22.13 -4.65 1.46
C ILE A 154 22.24 -4.78 2.99
N GLU A 155 23.37 -5.29 3.47
CA GLU A 155 23.63 -5.41 4.89
C GLU A 155 23.97 -4.06 5.51
N THR A 156 23.43 -3.85 6.72
CA THR A 156 23.71 -2.67 7.54
C THR A 156 24.77 -2.98 8.58
N THR A 157 25.67 -2.03 8.79
CA THR A 157 26.64 -2.08 9.87
C THR A 157 26.08 -1.41 11.11
N CYS A 158 26.31 -2.03 12.25
CA CYS A 158 25.97 -1.46 13.55
C CYS A 158 27.04 -0.46 13.96
N LEU A 159 26.68 0.82 14.11
CA LEU A 159 27.57 1.87 14.60
C LEU A 159 26.99 2.55 15.83
N LEU A 160 27.86 3.07 16.69
CA LEU A 160 27.44 3.90 17.82
C LEU A 160 26.74 5.16 17.30
N SER A 161 25.66 5.56 17.99
CA SER A 161 25.00 6.84 17.73
C SER A 161 26.01 7.99 17.86
N PRO A 162 26.00 9.02 16.98
CA PRO A 162 26.87 10.18 17.09
C PRO A 162 26.78 10.90 18.45
N LYS A 163 25.66 10.72 19.17
CA LYS A 163 25.42 11.27 20.51
C LYS A 163 25.84 10.34 21.66
N GLY A 164 26.51 9.22 21.37
CA GLY A 164 26.99 8.25 22.35
C GLY A 164 25.90 7.46 23.09
N LYS A 165 24.63 7.64 22.74
CA LYS A 165 23.48 6.93 23.34
C LYS A 165 22.91 5.93 22.36
N GLY A 166 23.31 4.66 22.52
CA GLY A 166 22.79 3.53 21.76
C GLY A 166 23.51 3.27 20.43
N TYR A 167 22.96 2.31 19.68
CA TYR A 167 23.46 1.85 18.39
C TYR A 167 22.44 2.12 17.29
N GLY A 168 22.92 2.43 16.09
CA GLY A 168 22.12 2.53 14.87
C GLY A 168 22.65 1.60 13.79
N ARG A 169 21.79 1.21 12.86
CA ARG A 169 22.16 0.46 11.65
C ARG A 169 22.36 1.45 10.50
N TYR A 170 23.51 1.38 9.84
CA TYR A 170 23.88 2.28 8.73
C TYR A 170 24.28 1.47 7.52
N PHE A 171 23.94 1.97 6.33
CA PHE A 171 24.39 1.40 5.07
C PHE A 171 25.82 1.86 4.81
N LEU A 172 26.79 0.95 4.99
CA LEU A 172 28.18 1.19 4.64
C LEU A 172 28.47 0.46 3.34
N GLY A 173 28.55 1.19 2.24
CA GLY A 173 28.92 0.61 0.97
C GLY A 173 29.43 1.66 -0.01
N PRO A 174 30.31 1.27 -0.97
CA PRO A 174 30.54 2.10 -2.15
C PRO A 174 29.22 2.30 -2.90
N ASN A 175 29.14 3.31 -3.79
CA ASN A 175 27.98 3.62 -4.66
C ASN A 175 27.62 2.50 -5.67
N LEU A 176 27.77 1.23 -5.32
CA LEU A 176 27.25 0.11 -6.09
C LEU A 176 25.77 0.02 -5.81
N LEU A 177 24.95 0.11 -6.87
CA LEU A 177 23.51 -0.12 -6.80
C LEU A 177 23.29 -1.62 -6.51
N PRO A 178 22.87 -2.00 -5.29
CA PRO A 178 22.60 -3.39 -4.99
C PRO A 178 21.40 -3.88 -5.82
N LYS A 179 21.34 -5.18 -6.09
CA LYS A 179 20.21 -5.77 -6.82
C LYS A 179 18.91 -5.56 -6.02
N ASN A 180 17.83 -5.30 -6.74
CA ASN A 180 16.50 -5.20 -6.12
C ASN A 180 16.08 -6.55 -5.52
N ARG A 181 15.37 -6.50 -4.39
CA ARG A 181 14.69 -7.65 -3.79
C ARG A 181 13.70 -8.26 -4.78
N LYS A 182 13.57 -9.58 -4.73
CA LYS A 182 12.59 -10.35 -5.48
C LYS A 182 11.32 -10.53 -4.65
N ALA A 183 10.19 -10.77 -5.30
CA ALA A 183 8.90 -10.96 -4.62
C ALA A 183 8.92 -12.08 -3.54
N LYS A 184 9.75 -13.12 -3.72
CA LYS A 184 9.93 -14.19 -2.73
C LYS A 184 10.56 -13.72 -1.42
N ASP A 185 11.44 -12.72 -1.48
CA ASP A 185 12.15 -12.18 -0.32
C ASP A 185 11.19 -11.42 0.64
N PHE A 186 9.98 -11.08 0.18
CA PHE A 186 8.91 -10.50 1.02
C PHE A 186 7.91 -11.54 1.51
N LYS A 187 7.86 -12.73 0.89
CA LYS A 187 7.01 -13.83 1.35
C LYS A 187 7.66 -14.55 2.51
N ASP A 188 8.94 -14.88 2.34
CA ASP A 188 9.69 -15.73 3.27
C ASP A 188 10.38 -14.90 4.37
N GLY A 189 10.50 -13.58 4.17
CA GLY A 189 11.18 -12.65 5.08
C GLY A 189 12.61 -12.35 4.64
N ASP A 190 13.32 -11.54 5.44
CA ASP A 190 14.74 -11.25 5.20
C ASP A 190 15.59 -12.54 5.17
N PRO A 191 16.66 -12.60 4.35
CA PRO A 191 17.60 -13.74 4.32
C PRO A 191 18.21 -14.09 5.68
#